data_AF-V9LHK3-F1
#
_entry.id   AF-V9LHK3-F1
#
_cell.length_a   1.000
_cell.length_b   1.000
_cell.length_c   1.000
_cell.angle_alpha   90.00
_cell.angle_beta   90.00
_cell.angle_gamma   90.00
#
_symmetry.space_group_name_H-M   'P 1'
#
loop_
_entity.id
_entity.type
_entity.pdbx_description
1 polymer ?
#
loop_
_entity_poly.entity_id
_entity_poly.type
_entity_poly.pdbx_seq_one_letter_code
_entity_poly.pdbx_strand_id
1 'polypeptide(L)'
;MALTLKDIPSISWILVKGTLRFIFMVANNLVAIPSYILYLIVLQPLRLFDRKLFWSVEGVMFRWLLAMVSSWGWTAGYTVVEWGDDVRGITEEETMVLVNHQSTGDVCTLMMCLQDKGKVVRRMMWLMEYVFKFTNFGLVSLIHGDFFIRQAQAE
;
A
#
# COMPACT_ATOMS: atom_id res chain seq x y z
N MET A 1 30.62 20.53 -0.27
CA MET A 1 29.79 21.52 0.46
C MET A 1 30.16 21.42 1.93
N ALA A 2 30.81 22.44 2.50
CA ALA A 2 31.25 22.41 3.90
C ALA A 2 30.05 22.71 4.82
N LEU A 3 29.77 21.80 5.76
CA LEU A 3 28.70 21.93 6.76
C LEU A 3 29.07 23.03 7.76
N THR A 4 28.21 24.04 7.91
CA THR A 4 28.43 25.09 8.93
C THR A 4 27.84 24.66 10.27
N LEU A 5 28.39 25.13 11.39
CA LEU A 5 27.91 24.83 12.75
C LEU A 5 26.41 25.15 12.97
N LYS A 6 25.84 26.06 12.17
CA LYS A 6 24.40 26.40 12.18
C LYS A 6 23.52 25.35 11.49
N ASP A 7 24.08 24.53 10.60
CA ASP A 7 23.37 23.47 9.87
C ASP A 7 23.28 22.17 10.69
N ILE A 8 24.11 22.03 11.73
CA ILE A 8 24.16 20.80 12.55
C ILE A 8 22.82 20.53 13.27
N PRO A 9 22.19 21.50 13.96
CA PRO A 9 20.91 21.25 14.65
C PRO A 9 19.77 20.87 13.68
N SER A 10 19.74 21.46 12.48
CA SER A 10 18.69 21.17 11.49
C SER A 10 18.89 19.79 10.86
N ILE A 11 20.14 19.40 10.60
CA ILE A 11 20.47 18.06 10.08
C ILE A 11 20.24 16.98 11.12
N SER A 12 20.65 17.20 12.38
CA SER A 12 20.36 16.28 13.48
C SER A 12 18.85 16.06 13.64
N TRP A 13 18.05 17.13 13.53
CA TRP A 13 16.60 17.03 13.57
C TRP A 13 16.03 16.20 12.40
N ILE A 14 16.51 16.44 11.17
CA ILE A 14 16.10 15.68 9.98
C ILE A 14 16.44 14.20 10.14
N LEU A 15 17.65 13.88 10.63
CA LEU A 15 18.10 12.52 10.85
C LEU A 15 17.24 11.81 11.90
N VAL A 16 17.02 12.42 13.07
CA VAL A 16 16.17 11.85 14.13
C VAL A 16 14.76 11.60 13.60
N LYS A 17 14.17 12.58 12.91
CA LYS A 17 12.83 12.45 12.32
C LYS A 17 12.77 11.36 11.25
N GLY A 18 13.80 11.25 10.41
CA GLY A 18 13.94 10.21 9.41
C GLY A 18 14.04 8.82 10.04
N THR A 19 14.89 8.65 11.05
CA THR A 19 15.06 7.39 11.78
C THR A 19 13.78 6.97 12.48
N LEU A 20 13.08 7.87 13.17
CA LEU A 20 11.81 7.55 13.83
C LEU A 20 10.74 7.11 12.83
N ARG A 21 10.64 7.78 11.68
CA ARG A 21 9.73 7.38 10.60
C ARG A 21 10.08 6.02 10.02
N PHE A 22 11.37 5.77 9.80
CA PHE A 22 11.84 4.47 9.31
C PHE A 22 11.51 3.34 10.30
N ILE A 23 11.77 3.54 11.59
CA ILE A 23 11.40 2.59 12.65
C ILE A 23 9.90 2.33 12.65
N PHE A 24 9.08 3.38 12.56
CA PHE A 24 7.63 3.26 12.47
C PHE A 24 7.19 2.43 11.25
N MET A 25 7.75 2.70 10.06
CA MET A 25 7.45 1.94 8.85
C MET A 25 7.85 0.47 9.00
N VAL A 26 9.04 0.18 9.54
CA VAL A 26 9.51 -1.19 9.77
C VAL A 26 8.60 -1.91 10.76
N ALA A 27 8.27 -1.28 11.89
CA ALA A 27 7.38 -1.85 12.90
C ALA A 27 6.00 -2.17 12.32
N ASN A 28 5.44 -1.26 11.52
CA ASN A 28 4.17 -1.50 10.83
C ASN A 28 4.23 -2.72 9.91
N ASN A 29 5.31 -2.88 9.12
CA ASN A 29 5.47 -4.04 8.23
C ASN A 29 5.61 -5.34 9.02
N LEU A 30 6.39 -5.33 10.12
CA LEU A 30 6.60 -6.50 10.98
C LEU A 30 5.32 -6.95 11.71
N VAL A 31 4.38 -6.04 11.95
CA VAL A 31 3.11 -6.38 12.61
C VAL A 31 2.03 -6.68 11.58
N ALA A 32 1.80 -5.78 10.62
CA ALA A 32 0.64 -5.84 9.74
C ALA A 32 0.69 -7.03 8.78
N ILE A 33 1.85 -7.33 8.19
CA ILE A 33 1.95 -8.38 7.16
C ILE A 33 1.86 -9.78 7.79
N PRO A 34 2.61 -10.11 8.85
CA PRO A 34 2.40 -11.38 9.54
C PRO A 34 0.99 -11.51 10.10
N SER A 35 0.41 -10.45 10.66
CA SER A 35 -0.97 -10.47 11.18
C SER A 35 -1.97 -10.78 10.07
N TYR A 36 -1.84 -10.12 8.91
CA TYR A 36 -2.67 -10.38 7.73
C TYR A 36 -2.63 -11.85 7.31
N ILE A 37 -1.42 -12.41 7.18
CA ILE A 37 -1.21 -13.79 6.76
C ILE A 37 -1.79 -14.77 7.80
N LEU A 38 -1.52 -14.53 9.09
CA LEU A 38 -2.01 -15.38 10.18
C LEU A 38 -3.54 -15.38 10.24
N TYR A 39 -4.19 -14.22 10.09
CA TYR A 39 -5.65 -14.15 10.01
C TYR A 39 -6.20 -14.96 8.83
N LEU A 40 -5.56 -14.89 7.65
CA LEU A 40 -5.99 -15.68 6.49
C LEU A 40 -5.74 -17.18 6.66
N ILE A 41 -4.72 -17.59 7.41
CA ILE A 41 -4.52 -19.00 7.79
C ILE A 41 -5.65 -19.45 8.71
N VAL A 42 -5.98 -18.66 9.74
CA VAL A 42 -7.09 -18.95 10.67
C VAL A 42 -8.43 -19.01 9.95
N LEU A 43 -8.62 -18.17 8.93
CA LEU A 43 -9.85 -18.10 8.13
C LEU A 43 -9.93 -19.14 6.99
N GLN A 44 -8.95 -20.04 6.83
CA GLN A 44 -9.04 -21.09 5.79
C GLN A 44 -10.28 -21.98 5.89
N PRO A 45 -10.78 -22.38 7.08
CA PRO A 45 -12.04 -23.13 7.16
C PRO A 45 -13.21 -22.35 6.55
N LEU A 46 -13.29 -21.04 6.79
CA LEU A 46 -14.32 -20.18 6.21
C LEU A 46 -14.27 -20.20 4.67
N ARG A 47 -13.07 -20.25 4.09
CA ARG A 47 -12.89 -20.35 2.63
C ARG A 47 -13.53 -21.61 2.03
N LEU A 48 -13.55 -22.72 2.77
CA LEU A 48 -14.13 -23.98 2.33
C LEU A 48 -15.66 -23.96 2.36
N PHE A 49 -16.26 -23.30 3.36
CA PHE A 49 -17.71 -23.23 3.54
C PHE A 49 -18.36 -22.08 2.75
N ASP A 50 -17.79 -20.89 2.80
CA ASP A 50 -18.27 -19.71 2.08
C ASP A 50 -17.10 -18.91 1.50
N ARG A 51 -16.78 -19.23 0.25
CA ARG A 51 -15.73 -18.57 -0.51
C ARG A 51 -16.02 -17.08 -0.73
N LYS A 52 -17.28 -16.68 -0.89
CA LYS A 52 -17.64 -15.27 -1.14
C LYS A 52 -17.40 -14.44 0.12
N LEU A 53 -17.81 -14.96 1.27
CA LEU A 53 -17.58 -14.30 2.55
C LEU A 53 -16.09 -14.21 2.88
N PHE A 54 -15.32 -15.28 2.65
CA PHE A 54 -13.87 -15.27 2.84
C PHE A 54 -13.19 -14.12 2.07
N TRP A 55 -13.45 -13.99 0.76
CA TRP A 55 -12.86 -12.92 -0.04
C TRP A 55 -13.39 -11.52 0.32
N SER A 56 -14.64 -11.42 0.77
CA SER A 56 -15.15 -10.15 1.29
C SER A 56 -14.44 -9.72 2.58
N VAL A 57 -14.13 -10.65 3.47
CA VAL A 57 -13.38 -10.37 4.70
C VAL A 57 -11.93 -10.04 4.39
N GLU A 58 -11.31 -10.82 3.51
CA GLU A 58 -9.95 -10.58 3.03
C GLU A 58 -9.81 -9.18 2.41
N GLY A 59 -10.74 -8.76 1.55
CA GLY A 59 -10.71 -7.42 0.96
C GLY A 59 -10.84 -6.29 2.01
N VAL A 60 -11.57 -6.51 3.10
CA VAL A 60 -11.61 -5.56 4.24
C VAL A 60 -10.25 -5.49 4.93
N MET A 61 -9.63 -6.63 5.20
CA MET A 61 -8.29 -6.70 5.80
C MET A 61 -7.23 -6.06 4.88
N PHE A 62 -7.32 -6.30 3.57
CA PHE A 62 -6.43 -5.73 2.58
C PHE A 62 -6.54 -4.20 2.56
N ARG A 63 -7.77 -3.66 2.62
CA ARG A 63 -8.00 -2.22 2.79
C ARG A 63 -7.38 -1.68 4.09
N TRP A 64 -7.41 -2.41 5.19
CA TRP A 64 -6.74 -1.97 6.43
C TRP A 64 -5.21 -1.99 6.31
N LEU A 65 -4.66 -3.01 5.66
CA LEU A 65 -3.23 -3.10 5.38
C LEU A 65 -2.77 -1.91 4.51
N LEU A 66 -3.54 -1.56 3.48
CA LEU A 66 -3.26 -0.41 2.63
C LEU A 66 -3.53 0.94 3.32
N ALA A 67 -4.43 0.99 4.31
CA ALA A 67 -4.57 2.16 5.20
C ALA A 67 -3.29 2.43 6.00
N MET A 68 -2.62 1.37 6.44
CA MET A 68 -1.32 1.50 7.10
C MET A 68 -0.28 2.07 6.12
N VAL A 69 -0.29 1.65 4.86
CA VAL A 69 0.60 2.21 3.82
C VAL A 69 0.31 3.71 3.58
N SER A 70 -0.97 4.12 3.51
CA SER A 70 -1.32 5.54 3.37
C SER A 70 -0.86 6.38 4.56
N SER A 71 -0.82 5.81 5.77
CA SER A 71 -0.31 6.48 6.97
C SER A 71 1.16 6.90 6.86
N TRP A 72 1.96 6.26 6.00
CA TRP A 72 3.37 6.63 5.80
C TRP A 72 3.51 7.99 5.12
N GLY A 73 2.68 8.27 4.12
CA GLY A 73 2.61 9.59 3.48
C GLY A 73 2.14 10.66 4.47
N TRP A 74 1.11 10.35 5.26
CA TRP A 74 0.59 11.24 6.29
C TRP A 74 1.63 11.56 7.37
N THR A 75 2.29 10.55 7.94
CA THR A 75 3.35 10.73 8.95
C THR A 75 4.60 11.41 8.37
N ALA A 76 4.81 11.32 7.05
CA ALA A 76 5.80 12.08 6.33
C ALA A 76 5.47 13.59 6.23
N GLY A 77 4.22 13.97 6.51
CA GLY A 77 3.72 15.34 6.49
C GLY A 77 3.17 15.77 5.14
N TYR A 78 2.91 14.81 4.25
CA TYR A 78 2.30 15.10 2.95
C TYR A 78 0.80 15.32 3.09
N THR A 79 0.29 16.31 2.37
CA THR A 79 -1.14 16.53 2.14
C THR A 79 -1.41 16.26 0.68
N VAL A 80 -2.34 15.35 0.40
CA VAL A 80 -2.72 15.02 -0.97
C VAL A 80 -3.95 15.84 -1.33
N VAL A 81 -3.89 16.49 -2.49
CA VAL A 81 -4.98 17.29 -3.05
C VAL A 81 -5.40 16.63 -4.36
N GLU A 82 -6.68 16.31 -4.46
CA GLU A 82 -7.29 15.74 -5.66
C GLU A 82 -7.88 16.87 -6.51
N TRP A 83 -7.71 16.78 -7.83
CA TRP A 83 -8.26 17.74 -8.78
C TRP A 83 -8.88 17.02 -9.98
N GLY A 84 -10.03 17.51 -10.46
CA GLY A 84 -10.82 16.86 -11.51
C GLY A 84 -12.12 16.27 -10.99
N ASP A 85 -12.66 15.28 -11.71
CA ASP A 85 -13.95 14.66 -11.41
C ASP A 85 -13.89 13.75 -10.17
N ASP A 86 -15.00 13.67 -9.43
CA ASP A 86 -15.12 12.76 -8.30
C ASP A 86 -15.34 11.32 -8.76
N VAL A 87 -14.32 10.48 -8.57
CA VAL A 87 -14.36 9.06 -8.92
C VAL A 87 -15.34 8.23 -8.06
N ARG A 88 -15.96 8.80 -7.02
CA ARG A 88 -16.95 8.08 -6.17
C ARG A 88 -18.10 7.45 -6.99
N GLY A 89 -18.49 8.08 -8.09
CA GLY A 89 -19.55 7.58 -8.97
C GLY A 89 -19.25 6.24 -9.66
N ILE A 90 -17.98 5.93 -9.90
CA ILE A 90 -17.55 4.71 -10.62
C ILE A 90 -16.95 3.63 -9.71
N THR A 91 -17.08 3.77 -8.39
CA THR A 91 -16.37 2.92 -7.41
C THR A 91 -16.87 1.48 -7.33
N GLU A 92 -18.05 1.19 -7.86
CA GLU A 92 -18.62 -0.17 -7.93
C GLU A 92 -18.58 -0.72 -9.37
N GLU A 93 -17.98 0.00 -10.31
CA GLU A 93 -17.83 -0.40 -11.72
C GLU A 93 -16.44 -1.02 -11.98
N GLU A 94 -16.35 -1.91 -12.97
CA GLU A 94 -15.07 -2.45 -13.44
C GLU A 94 -14.25 -1.33 -14.09
N THR A 95 -13.21 -0.87 -13.40
CA THR A 95 -12.44 0.31 -13.77
C THR A 95 -10.95 0.00 -13.81
N MET A 96 -10.28 0.39 -14.90
CA MET A 96 -8.81 0.38 -14.97
C MET A 96 -8.26 1.75 -14.60
N VAL A 97 -7.47 1.80 -13.53
CA VAL A 97 -6.80 3.04 -13.08
C VAL A 97 -5.40 3.07 -13.68
N LEU A 98 -5.19 3.98 -14.63
CA LEU A 98 -3.89 4.23 -15.23
C LEU A 98 -3.24 5.44 -14.57
N VAL A 99 -2.06 5.23 -13.99
CA VAL A 99 -1.25 6.29 -13.37
C VAL A 99 0.13 6.28 -13.97
N ASN A 100 0.75 7.46 -14.06
CA ASN A 100 2.19 7.52 -14.21
C ASN A 100 2.85 6.93 -12.95
N HIS A 101 4.06 6.40 -13.10
CA HIS A 101 4.82 5.87 -11.98
C HIS A 101 6.17 6.57 -11.90
N GLN A 102 6.40 7.28 -10.79
CA GLN A 102 7.63 7.99 -10.48
C GLN A 102 8.37 7.33 -9.32
N SER A 103 7.65 6.76 -8.35
CA SER A 103 8.26 6.22 -7.14
C SER A 103 7.37 5.20 -6.42
N THR A 104 7.95 4.42 -5.52
CA THR A 104 7.17 3.58 -4.59
C THR A 104 6.25 4.39 -3.68
N GLY A 105 6.54 5.67 -3.47
CA GLY A 105 5.70 6.61 -2.72
C GLY A 105 4.35 6.88 -3.40
N ASP A 106 4.23 6.62 -4.71
CA ASP A 106 2.99 6.82 -5.45
C ASP A 106 1.86 5.92 -4.89
N VAL A 107 2.21 4.74 -4.38
CA VAL A 107 1.26 3.85 -3.69
C VAL A 107 0.70 4.52 -2.44
N CYS A 108 1.53 5.20 -1.65
CA CYS A 108 1.06 5.91 -0.45
C CYS A 108 0.08 7.02 -0.84
N THR A 109 0.44 7.82 -1.85
CA THR A 109 -0.40 8.89 -2.38
C THR A 109 -1.74 8.36 -2.89
N LEU A 110 -1.72 7.29 -3.70
CA LEU A 110 -2.92 6.68 -4.25
C LEU A 110 -3.82 6.14 -3.14
N MET A 111 -3.24 5.50 -2.12
CA MET A 111 -4.03 5.01 -0.98
C MET A 111 -4.58 6.17 -0.15
N MET A 112 -3.85 7.27 0.04
CA MET A 112 -4.40 8.46 0.69
C MET A 112 -5.62 9.02 -0.05
N CYS A 113 -5.66 8.96 -1.38
CA CYS A 113 -6.82 9.37 -2.18
C CYS A 113 -7.99 8.38 -2.12
N LEU A 114 -7.73 7.07 -2.16
CA LEU A 114 -8.78 6.07 -2.39
C LEU A 114 -9.33 5.44 -1.11
N GLN A 115 -8.66 5.62 0.03
CA GLN A 115 -8.99 4.93 1.29
C GLN A 115 -10.39 5.25 1.81
N ASP A 116 -10.94 6.44 1.52
CA ASP A 116 -12.28 6.86 1.93
C ASP A 116 -13.35 6.58 0.86
N LYS A 117 -12.96 6.17 -0.35
CA LYS A 117 -13.86 5.97 -1.50
C LYS A 117 -14.48 4.56 -1.51
N GLY A 118 -15.25 4.26 -0.47
CA GLY A 118 -16.08 3.06 -0.41
C GLY A 118 -15.30 1.74 -0.43
N LYS A 119 -15.56 0.90 -1.44
CA LYS A 119 -14.97 -0.44 -1.58
C LYS A 119 -13.78 -0.51 -2.54
N VAL A 120 -13.38 0.60 -3.17
CA VAL A 120 -12.32 0.62 -4.19
C VAL A 120 -11.09 -0.15 -3.74
N VAL A 121 -10.51 0.22 -2.61
CA VAL A 121 -9.29 -0.43 -2.08
C VAL A 121 -9.50 -1.90 -1.74
N ARG A 122 -10.73 -2.32 -1.38
CA ARG A 122 -11.03 -3.71 -1.03
C ARG A 122 -11.03 -4.66 -2.24
N ARG A 123 -11.23 -4.12 -3.44
CA ARG A 123 -11.38 -4.85 -4.70
C ARG A 123 -10.32 -4.46 -5.73
N MET A 124 -9.35 -3.65 -5.32
CA MET A 124 -8.28 -3.19 -6.18
C MET A 124 -7.32 -4.34 -6.44
N MET A 125 -7.01 -4.57 -7.71
CA MET A 125 -5.94 -5.48 -8.11
C MET A 125 -4.76 -4.68 -8.64
N TRP A 126 -3.56 -5.11 -8.30
CA TRP A 126 -2.32 -4.51 -8.75
C TRP A 126 -1.74 -5.26 -9.94
N LEU A 127 -1.10 -4.51 -10.83
CA LEU A 127 -0.21 -5.02 -11.87
C LEU A 127 1.22 -4.63 -11.48
N MET A 128 2.06 -5.60 -11.19
CA MET A 128 3.42 -5.37 -10.71
C MET A 128 4.45 -6.14 -11.53
N GLU A 129 5.70 -5.69 -11.46
CA GLU A 129 6.82 -6.43 -12.04
C GLU A 129 7.11 -7.72 -11.24
N TYR A 130 7.49 -8.79 -11.94
CA TYR A 130 7.76 -10.12 -11.38
C TYR A 130 8.70 -10.13 -10.16
N VAL A 131 9.69 -9.24 -10.10
CA VAL A 131 10.64 -9.16 -8.97
C VAL A 131 9.92 -8.84 -7.65
N PHE A 132 8.83 -8.05 -7.69
CA PHE A 132 8.11 -7.64 -6.49
C PHE A 132 7.47 -8.80 -5.73
N LYS A 133 7.23 -9.94 -6.38
CA LYS A 133 6.62 -11.12 -5.75
C LYS A 133 7.44 -11.69 -4.58
N PHE A 134 8.74 -11.38 -4.54
CA PHE A 134 9.66 -11.83 -3.49
C PHE A 134 9.75 -10.88 -2.30
N THR A 135 8.97 -9.80 -2.31
CA THR A 135 8.89 -8.85 -1.20
C THR A 135 7.76 -9.24 -0.24
N ASN A 136 7.78 -8.63 0.94
CA ASN A 136 6.70 -8.72 1.94
C ASN A 136 5.34 -8.31 1.36
N PHE A 137 5.27 -7.25 0.56
CA PHE A 137 4.05 -6.86 -0.16
C PHE A 137 3.74 -7.81 -1.32
N GLY A 138 4.76 -8.35 -1.99
CA GLY A 138 4.60 -9.37 -3.02
C GLY A 138 3.84 -10.60 -2.52
N LEU A 139 4.12 -11.05 -1.30
CA LEU A 139 3.39 -12.15 -0.68
C LEU A 139 1.92 -11.80 -0.43
N VAL A 140 1.64 -10.60 0.07
CA VAL A 140 0.26 -10.11 0.26
C VAL A 140 -0.47 -10.08 -1.08
N SER A 141 0.17 -9.54 -2.11
CA SER A 141 -0.35 -9.45 -3.47
C SER A 141 -0.63 -10.82 -4.10
N LEU A 142 0.25 -11.80 -3.90
CA LEU A 142 0.00 -13.19 -4.34
C LEU A 142 -1.23 -13.80 -3.66
N ILE A 143 -1.46 -13.49 -2.38
CA ILE A 143 -2.62 -13.99 -1.65
C ILE A 143 -3.91 -13.28 -2.10
N HIS A 144 -3.84 -11.97 -2.34
CA HIS A 144 -4.97 -11.16 -2.80
C HIS A 144 -5.42 -11.52 -4.22
N GLY A 145 -4.48 -11.99 -5.05
CA GLY A 145 -4.73 -12.34 -6.44
C GLY A 145 -4.29 -11.27 -7.44
N ASP A 146 -3.33 -10.42 -7.04
CA ASP A 146 -2.71 -9.43 -7.91
C ASP A 146 -1.88 -10.10 -9.03
N PHE A 147 -1.64 -9.34 -10.09
CA PHE A 147 -0.94 -9.81 -11.29
C PHE A 147 0.53 -9.39 -11.28
N PHE A 148 1.39 -10.35 -11.66
CA PHE A 148 2.82 -10.12 -11.85
C PHE A 148 3.22 -10.37 -13.29
N ILE A 149 3.85 -9.38 -13.92
CA ILE A 149 4.32 -9.45 -15.30
C ILE A 149 5.84 -9.40 -15.37
N ARG A 150 6.42 -10.12 -16.33
CA ARG A 150 7.83 -9.93 -16.72
C ARG A 150 7.85 -8.88 -17.81
N GLN A 151 8.80 -7.94 -17.74
CA GLN A 151 9.06 -7.09 -18.90
C GLN A 151 9.41 -7.99 -20.10
N ALA A 152 8.75 -7.75 -21.23
CA ALA A 152 9.19 -8.33 -22.47
C ALA A 152 10.59 -7.79 -22.78
N GLN A 153 11.53 -8.67 -23.12
CA GLN A 153 12.74 -8.20 -23.78
C GLN A 153 12.30 -7.61 -25.12
N ALA A 154 12.63 -6.34 -25.36
CA ALA A 154 12.46 -5.76 -26.68
C ALA A 154 13.42 -6.52 -27.62
N GLU A 155 12.86 -7.26 -28.57
CA GLU A 155 13.60 -7.80 -29.72
C GLU A 155 13.97 -6.69 -30.70
#